data_AF-A0AA37D397-F1
#
_entry.id   AF-A0AA37D397-F1
#
_cell.length_a   1.000
_cell.length_b   1.000
_cell.length_c   1.000
_cell.angle_alpha   90.00
_cell.angle_beta   90.00
_cell.angle_gamma   90.00
#
_symmetry.space_group_name_H-M   'P 1'
#
loop_
_entity.id
_entity.type
_entity.pdbx_description
1 polymer ?
#
loop_
_entity_poly.entity_id
_entity_poly.type
_entity_poly.pdbx_seq_one_letter_code
_entity_poly.pdbx_strand_id
1 'polypeptide(L)'
;MFNPIGISQDDKWFIFYEDGVLHCHRSWTGICIYRVYFQPVATGWQARQVEINRHPGQYTESDESEDLALLNTILELLLLMKPI
;
A
#
# COMPACT_ATOMS: atom_id res chain seq x y z
N MET A 1 -25.56 -7.36 -8.54
CA MET A 1 -24.93 -7.50 -9.86
C MET A 1 -23.74 -8.43 -9.71
N PHE A 2 -23.68 -9.53 -10.47
CA PHE A 2 -22.53 -10.45 -10.47
C PHE A 2 -21.37 -9.80 -11.24
N ASN A 3 -20.19 -9.67 -10.62
CA ASN A 3 -18.95 -9.32 -11.32
C ASN A 3 -18.19 -10.62 -11.64
N PRO A 4 -18.08 -11.04 -12.91
CA PRO A 4 -17.37 -12.26 -13.27
C PRO A 4 -15.87 -11.98 -13.21
N ILE A 5 -15.17 -12.54 -12.21
CA ILE A 5 -13.71 -12.59 -12.05
C ILE A 5 -12.97 -11.43 -12.76
N GLY A 6 -13.26 -10.22 -12.32
CA GLY A 6 -12.53 -9.02 -12.70
C GLY A 6 -12.00 -8.42 -11.43
N ILE A 7 -10.70 -8.57 -11.17
CA ILE A 7 -10.01 -7.87 -10.09
C ILE A 7 -10.35 -6.38 -10.25
N SER A 8 -10.90 -5.74 -9.22
CA SER A 8 -11.27 -4.34 -9.29
C SER A 8 -10.04 -3.50 -9.63
N GLN A 9 -10.21 -2.36 -10.27
CA GLN A 9 -9.08 -1.42 -10.38
C GLN A 9 -8.61 -0.98 -8.98
N ASP A 10 -9.52 -0.99 -8.02
CA ASP A 10 -9.23 -0.78 -6.59
C ASP A 10 -8.50 -1.95 -5.94
N ASP A 11 -8.19 -3.03 -6.65
CA ASP A 11 -7.34 -4.10 -6.13
C ASP A 11 -5.92 -4.02 -6.72
N LYS A 12 -5.69 -3.11 -7.68
CA LYS A 12 -4.41 -2.97 -8.38
C LYS A 12 -3.57 -1.84 -7.80
N TRP A 13 -2.33 -2.18 -7.49
CA TRP A 13 -1.38 -1.27 -6.87
C TRP A 13 -0.13 -1.08 -7.74
N PHE A 14 0.33 0.16 -7.82
CA PHE A 14 1.66 0.49 -8.30
C PHE A 14 2.51 0.84 -7.08
N ILE A 15 3.53 0.02 -6.81
CA ILE A 15 4.33 0.11 -5.59
C ILE A 15 5.80 0.16 -5.96
N PHE A 16 6.51 1.12 -5.36
CA PHE A 16 7.96 1.26 -5.52
C PHE A 16 8.60 1.72 -4.22
N TYR A 17 9.90 1.49 -4.10
CA TYR A 17 10.71 1.88 -2.95
C TYR A 17 11.79 2.87 -3.38
N GLU A 18 11.88 4.01 -2.70
CA GLU A 18 12.85 5.06 -2.97
C GLU A 18 13.24 5.74 -1.64
N ASP A 19 14.53 5.96 -1.42
CA ASP A 19 15.08 6.72 -0.28
C ASP A 19 14.50 6.38 1.11
N GLY A 20 14.32 5.09 1.40
CA GLY A 20 13.80 4.65 2.71
C GLY A 20 12.29 4.54 2.79
N VAL A 21 11.56 4.85 1.71
CA VAL A 21 10.10 4.96 1.71
C VAL A 21 9.49 4.01 0.68
N LEU A 22 8.49 3.22 1.11
CA LEU A 22 7.64 2.45 0.20
C LEU A 22 6.41 3.28 -0.15
N HIS A 23 6.21 3.52 -1.43
CA HIS A 23 5.12 4.31 -1.98
C HIS A 23 4.04 3.39 -2.55
N CYS A 24 2.83 3.42 -2.00
CA CYS A 24 1.71 2.59 -2.45
C CYS A 24 0.67 3.45 -3.17
N HIS A 25 0.61 3.32 -4.50
CA HIS A 25 -0.33 4.07 -5.34
C HIS A 25 -1.42 3.17 -5.90
N ARG A 26 -2.64 3.69 -6.00
CA ARG A 26 -3.68 3.04 -6.83
C ARG A 26 -3.22 3.12 -8.29
N SER A 27 -3.14 1.98 -8.98
CA SER A 27 -2.53 1.94 -10.33
C SER A 27 -3.32 2.72 -11.37
N TRP A 28 -4.62 2.94 -11.15
CA TRP A 28 -5.53 3.53 -12.14
C TRP A 28 -5.71 5.04 -11.98
N THR A 29 -5.50 5.59 -10.78
CA THR A 29 -5.53 7.05 -10.53
C THR A 29 -4.14 7.66 -10.32
N GLY A 30 -3.14 6.83 -9.97
CA GLY A 30 -1.83 7.31 -9.52
C GLY A 30 -1.85 7.97 -8.14
N ILE A 31 -2.97 7.97 -7.43
CA ILE A 31 -3.08 8.56 -6.09
C ILE A 31 -2.27 7.71 -5.10
N CYS A 32 -1.38 8.38 -4.35
CA CYS A 32 -0.65 7.78 -3.24
C CYS A 32 -1.59 7.63 -2.04
N ILE A 33 -1.79 6.40 -1.58
CA ILE A 33 -2.65 6.12 -0.42
C ILE A 33 -1.80 5.94 0.84
N TYR A 34 -0.71 5.17 0.72
CA TYR A 34 0.19 4.91 1.84
C TYR A 34 1.63 5.27 1.49
N ARG A 35 2.33 5.81 2.49
CA ARG A 35 3.80 5.84 2.53
C ARG A 35 4.27 5.15 3.78
N VAL A 36 5.14 4.16 3.63
CA VAL A 36 5.73 3.44 4.75
C VAL A 36 7.21 3.81 4.85
N TYR A 37 7.57 4.44 5.95
CA TYR A 37 8.94 4.88 6.21
C TYR A 37 9.70 3.77 6.93
N PHE A 38 10.80 3.35 6.33
CA PHE A 38 11.69 2.34 6.88
C PHE A 38 12.97 2.98 7.38
N GLN A 39 13.50 2.44 8.48
CA GLN A 39 14.82 2.78 8.99
C GLN A 39 15.71 1.53 9.00
N PRO A 40 17.02 1.66 8.76
CA PRO A 40 17.94 0.56 8.90
C PRO A 40 18.05 0.17 10.39
N VAL A 41 18.09 -1.12 10.65
CA VAL A 41 18.34 -1.73 11.96
C VAL A 41 19.43 -2.79 11.83
N ALA A 42 19.93 -3.31 12.95
CA ALA A 42 21.07 -4.24 12.95
C ALA A 42 20.91 -5.46 12.02
N THR A 43 19.67 -5.91 11.80
CA THR A 43 19.35 -7.12 11.02
C THR A 43 18.49 -6.83 9.79
N GLY A 44 18.50 -5.60 9.26
CA GLY A 44 17.77 -5.24 8.06
C GLY A 44 17.06 -3.90 8.17
N TRP A 45 15.77 -3.87 7.87
CA TRP A 45 14.95 -2.66 7.87
C TRP A 45 13.71 -2.84 8.73
N GLN A 46 13.27 -1.77 9.38
CA GLN A 46 12.06 -1.75 10.20
C GLN A 46 11.15 -0.62 9.76
N ALA A 47 9.86 -0.91 9.54
CA ALA A 47 8.85 0.11 9.34
C ALA A 47 8.68 0.93 10.64
N ARG A 48 8.80 2.25 10.55
CA ARG A 48 8.79 3.16 11.71
C ARG A 48 7.58 4.09 11.76
N GLN A 49 7.02 4.40 10.59
CA GLN A 49 5.88 5.31 10.44
C GLN A 49 5.11 4.95 9.16
N VAL A 50 3.80 5.13 9.21
CA VAL A 50 2.92 5.09 8.04
C VAL A 50 2.24 6.44 7.90
N GLU A 51 2.28 7.02 6.71
CA GLU A 51 1.40 8.14 6.34
C GLU A 51 0.24 7.60 5.50
N ILE A 52 -0.97 8.01 5.85
CA ILE A 52 -2.21 7.62 5.16
C ILE A 52 -2.83 8.88 4.55
N ASN A 53 -3.16 8.82 3.27
CA ASN A 53 -3.84 9.93 2.59
C ASN A 53 -5.26 10.11 3.15
N ARG A 54 -5.58 11.29 3.68
CA ARG A 54 -6.92 11.61 4.20
C ARG A 54 -7.65 12.66 3.38
N HIS A 55 -7.20 12.92 2.15
CA HIS A 55 -7.87 13.86 1.27
C HIS A 55 -9.20 13.25 0.73
N PRO A 56 -10.38 13.78 1.10
CA PRO A 56 -11.67 13.12 0.84
C PRO A 56 -12.03 12.99 -0.64
N GLY A 57 -11.45 13.84 -1.51
CA GLY A 57 -11.60 13.73 -2.97
C GLY A 57 -10.68 12.72 -3.63
N GLN A 58 -9.79 12.06 -2.86
CA GLN A 58 -8.80 11.12 -3.36
C GLN A 58 -8.92 9.74 -2.72
N TYR A 59 -9.31 9.70 -1.44
CA TYR A 59 -9.47 8.49 -0.68
C TYR A 59 -10.58 8.68 0.36
N THR A 60 -11.54 7.74 0.39
CA THR A 60 -12.76 7.86 1.20
C THR A 60 -12.73 7.05 2.48
N GLU A 61 -11.82 6.07 2.59
CA GLU A 61 -11.63 5.34 3.86
C GLU A 61 -11.05 6.29 4.91
N SER A 62 -11.57 6.18 6.12
CA SER A 62 -11.26 7.05 7.25
C SER A 62 -10.94 6.28 8.54
N ASP A 63 -11.20 4.96 8.57
CA ASP A 63 -10.80 4.08 9.66
C ASP A 63 -9.34 3.66 9.51
N GLU A 64 -8.52 4.07 10.47
CA GLU A 64 -7.10 3.73 10.51
C GLU A 64 -6.86 2.21 10.62
N SER A 65 -7.75 1.48 11.29
CA SER A 65 -7.60 0.03 11.48
C SER A 65 -7.80 -0.72 10.16
N GLU A 66 -8.81 -0.31 9.37
CA GLU A 66 -9.07 -0.87 8.04
C GLU A 66 -7.91 -0.57 7.08
N ASP A 67 -7.35 0.63 7.15
CA ASP A 67 -6.17 1.00 6.37
C ASP A 67 -4.94 0.14 6.70
N LEU A 68 -4.67 -0.06 7.99
CA LEU A 68 -3.54 -0.87 8.42
C LEU A 68 -3.74 -2.34 8.05
N ALA A 69 -4.96 -2.86 8.10
CA ALA A 69 -5.29 -4.22 7.66
C ALA A 69 -5.06 -4.41 6.15
N LEU A 70 -5.51 -3.45 5.33
CA LEU A 70 -5.28 -3.46 3.89
C LEU A 70 -3.79 -3.32 3.55
N LEU A 71 -3.09 -2.39 4.21
CA LEU A 71 -1.65 -2.22 4.03
C LEU A 71 -0.89 -3.50 4.39
N ASN A 72 -1.23 -4.17 5.49
CA ASN A 72 -0.60 -5.43 5.86
C ASN A 72 -0.82 -6.50 4.79
N THR A 73 -2.04 -6.61 4.25
CA THR A 73 -2.35 -7.54 3.15
C THR A 73 -1.50 -7.27 1.91
N ILE A 74 -1.33 -5.99 1.54
CA ILE A 74 -0.47 -5.59 0.42
C ILE A 74 0.99 -6.00 0.65
N LEU A 75 1.53 -5.75 1.85
CA LEU A 75 2.90 -6.10 2.21
C LEU A 75 3.12 -7.62 2.20
N GLU A 76 2.17 -8.39 2.72
CA GLU A 76 2.21 -9.86 2.68
C GLU A 76 2.21 -10.39 1.24
N LEU A 77 1.36 -9.83 0.36
CA LEU A 77 1.34 -10.20 -1.06
C LEU A 77 2.66 -9.89 -1.75
N LEU A 78 3.27 -8.72 -1.49
CA LEU A 78 4.58 -8.36 -2.04
C LEU A 78 5.68 -9.33 -1.60
N LEU A 79 5.68 -9.76 -0.33
CA LEU A 79 6.66 -10.72 0.20
C LEU A 79 6.51 -12.12 -0.43
N LEU A 80 5.28 -12.49 -0.82
CA LEU A 80 5.00 -13.77 -1.48
C LEU A 80 5.38 -13.78 -2.96
N MET A 81 5.48 -12.61 -3.60
CA MET A 81 5.95 -12.48 -4.98
C MET A 81 7.47 -12.66 -5.03
N LYS A 82 7.92 -13.89 -5.29
CA LYS A 82 9.35 -14.14 -5.57
C LYS A 82 9.78 -13.40 -6.83
N PRO A 83 10.98 -12.80 -6.87
CA PRO A 83 11.54 -12.33 -8.13
C PRO A 83 11.66 -13.53 -9.09
N ILE A 84 11.27 -13.31 -10.34
CA ILE A 84 11.49 -14.25 -11.45
C ILE A 84 12.96 -14.13 -11.89
#